data_AF-A0A091T6F9-F1
#
_entry.id   AF-A0A091T6F9-F1
#
_cell.length_a   1.000
_cell.length_b   1.000
_cell.length_c   1.000
_cell.angle_alpha   90.00
_cell.angle_beta   90.00
_cell.angle_gamma   90.00
#
_symmetry.space_group_name_H-M   'P 1'
#
loop_
_entity.id
_entity.type
_entity.pdbx_description
1 polymer ?
#
loop_
_entity_poly.entity_id
_entity_poly.type
_entity_poly.pdbx_seq_one_letter_code
_entity_poly.pdbx_strand_id
1 'polypeptide(L)'
;LLLWHCWLRPAGADNTSQAYYTALINVTVLSPERGGPTLLRIDRGRYGQDSPKVEVKGLLVAPVPINGVADRLGCDPRTRFQVPPNTKQWIALLQRGNCTFREKILRAASHNATAVVIYNNISSEEPVTMTHQGTGDIVAVMITESKVKEILNYLEKNISVLMAIAVGSRVPPKNFSRGSLVFVSISFIVLMIISSAWLIFYFIQKIRYTSARDRNQRRLGDAAKKAIGKLTTRTVKKGDKETDPDFDHCAVCIESYKQNDVVRILPCK
;
A
#
# COMPACT_ATOMS: atom_id res chain seq x y z
N LEU A 1 29.78 -5.05 7.06
CA LEU A 1 29.10 -3.75 7.23
C LEU A 1 27.94 -3.67 6.23
N LEU A 2 26.73 -4.00 6.66
CA LEU A 2 25.51 -3.82 5.87
C LEU A 2 24.91 -2.46 6.25
N LEU A 3 25.05 -1.49 5.35
CA LEU A 3 24.45 -0.16 5.48
C LEU A 3 22.94 -0.29 5.26
N TRP A 4 22.19 -0.31 6.36
CA TRP A 4 20.76 -0.04 6.35
C TRP A 4 20.57 1.45 5.99
N HIS A 5 20.24 1.71 4.73
CA HIS A 5 19.68 3.00 4.34
C HIS A 5 18.27 3.12 4.94
N CYS A 6 18.18 3.80 6.08
CA CYS A 6 16.92 4.34 6.59
C CYS A 6 16.38 5.35 5.59
N TRP A 7 15.47 4.89 4.72
CA TRP A 7 14.57 5.78 4.02
C TRP A 7 13.59 6.36 5.05
N LEU A 8 13.77 7.63 5.41
CA LEU A 8 12.70 8.45 5.98
C LEU A 8 11.57 8.51 4.95
N ARG A 9 10.54 7.69 5.18
CA ARG A 9 9.28 7.79 4.46
C ARG A 9 8.63 9.12 4.84
N PRO A 10 8.09 9.90 3.89
CA PRO A 10 7.26 11.04 4.22
C PRO A 10 6.09 10.54 5.07
N ALA A 11 5.76 11.29 6.13
CA ALA A 11 4.59 11.07 6.96
C ALA A 11 3.30 11.27 6.13
N GLY A 12 2.97 10.29 5.30
CA GLY A 12 1.60 10.07 4.86
C GLY A 12 0.80 9.75 6.12
N ALA A 13 -0.14 10.61 6.47
CA ALA A 13 -1.02 10.45 7.61
C ALA A 13 -1.79 9.12 7.47
N ASP A 14 -1.25 8.07 8.09
CA ASP A 14 -1.90 6.77 8.18
C ASP A 14 -3.03 6.86 9.20
N ASN A 15 -4.16 7.40 8.72
CA ASN A 15 -5.38 7.76 9.45
C ASN A 15 -6.13 6.53 10.01
N THR A 16 -5.50 5.35 10.04
CA THR A 16 -6.08 4.06 10.44
C THR A 16 -5.62 3.56 11.81
N SER A 17 -4.55 4.14 12.38
CA SER A 17 -3.81 3.52 13.49
C SER A 17 -4.08 4.07 14.89
N GLN A 18 -4.82 5.19 15.03
CA GLN A 18 -5.07 5.82 16.34
C GLN A 18 -6.56 5.97 16.66
N ALA A 19 -6.91 5.78 17.93
CA ALA A 19 -8.25 6.07 18.43
C ALA A 19 -8.53 7.58 18.31
N TYR A 20 -9.73 7.95 17.89
CA TYR A 20 -10.15 9.35 17.76
C TYR A 20 -11.49 9.58 18.43
N TYR A 21 -11.82 10.83 18.71
CA TYR A 21 -13.11 11.22 19.28
C TYR A 21 -13.96 11.90 18.20
N THR A 22 -15.20 11.47 18.04
CA THR A 22 -16.16 12.20 17.21
C THR A 22 -16.64 13.45 17.93
N ALA A 23 -17.12 14.43 17.16
CA ALA A 23 -17.74 15.64 17.66
C ALA A 23 -19.18 15.70 17.20
N LEU A 24 -20.10 15.95 18.14
CA LEU A 24 -21.51 16.17 17.87
C LEU A 24 -21.73 17.67 17.77
N ILE A 25 -22.17 18.15 16.61
CA ILE A 25 -22.22 19.59 16.35
C ILE A 25 -23.63 19.99 15.95
N ASN A 26 -24.19 20.91 16.73
CA ASN A 26 -25.47 21.54 16.46
C ASN A 26 -25.23 23.01 16.10
N VAL A 27 -25.88 23.45 15.03
CA VAL A 27 -25.78 24.82 14.52
C VAL A 27 -27.17 25.44 14.55
N THR A 28 -27.30 26.59 15.19
CA THR A 28 -28.56 27.31 15.36
C THR A 28 -28.45 28.63 14.62
N VAL A 29 -29.27 28.80 13.58
CA VAL A 29 -29.31 30.01 12.76
C VAL A 29 -30.41 30.92 13.29
N LEU A 30 -30.03 32.11 13.74
CA LEU A 30 -30.94 33.13 14.26
C LEU A 30 -31.44 34.01 13.11
N SER A 31 -32.24 33.42 12.23
CA SER A 31 -32.81 34.10 11.07
C SER A 31 -34.00 34.97 11.50
N PRO A 32 -34.03 36.27 11.17
CA PRO A 32 -35.20 37.12 11.44
C PRO A 32 -36.38 36.83 10.50
N GLU A 33 -36.13 36.28 9.30
CA GLU A 33 -37.15 36.11 8.25
C GLU A 33 -38.03 34.87 8.37
N ARG A 34 -37.54 33.81 9.04
CA ARG A 34 -38.33 32.62 9.36
C ARG A 34 -38.66 32.75 10.84
N GLY A 35 -39.94 32.72 11.22
CA GLY A 35 -40.44 32.97 12.59
C GLY A 35 -39.98 31.99 13.68
N GLY A 36 -38.70 31.60 13.69
CA GLY A 36 -38.06 30.71 14.63
C GLY A 36 -36.63 30.35 14.19
N PRO A 37 -35.77 29.90 15.12
CA PRO A 37 -34.40 29.50 14.81
C PRO A 37 -34.35 28.21 13.98
N THR A 38 -33.53 28.18 12.92
CA THR A 38 -33.28 26.96 12.15
C THR A 38 -32.17 26.14 12.81
N LEU A 39 -32.46 24.88 13.14
CA LEU A 39 -31.47 23.94 13.69
C LEU A 39 -30.89 23.05 12.59
N LEU A 40 -29.57 23.11 12.42
CA LEU A 40 -28.80 22.26 11.51
C LEU A 40 -27.92 21.32 12.34
N ARG A 41 -27.90 20.04 11.99
CA ARG A 41 -26.99 19.06 12.58
C ARG A 41 -25.86 18.73 11.62
N ILE A 42 -24.64 18.63 12.16
CA ILE A 42 -23.48 18.15 11.43
C ILE A 42 -23.11 16.80 12.01
N ASP A 43 -23.39 15.74 11.24
CA ASP A 43 -23.27 14.36 11.71
C ASP A 43 -21.81 13.87 11.77
N ARG A 44 -20.92 14.51 11.01
CA ARG A 44 -19.52 14.08 10.83
C ARG A 44 -18.56 15.15 11.31
N GLY A 45 -18.32 15.16 12.62
CA GLY A 45 -17.28 15.94 13.27
C GLY A 45 -16.22 15.05 13.93
N ARG A 46 -14.96 15.51 13.96
CA ARG A 46 -13.85 14.80 14.60
C ARG A 46 -12.95 15.78 15.36
N TYR A 47 -12.69 15.51 16.64
CA TYR A 47 -11.74 16.32 17.41
C TYR A 47 -10.31 16.14 16.90
N GLY A 48 -9.53 17.21 16.94
CA GLY A 48 -8.08 17.13 16.77
C GLY A 48 -7.44 16.27 17.87
N GLN A 49 -6.28 15.68 17.55
CA GLN A 49 -5.56 14.76 18.44
C GLN A 49 -5.26 15.42 19.79
N ASP A 50 -4.66 16.61 19.73
CA ASP A 50 -4.19 17.38 20.87
C ASP A 50 -5.27 18.31 21.47
N SER A 51 -6.47 18.37 20.85
CA SER A 51 -7.57 19.23 21.30
C SER A 51 -8.12 18.75 22.66
N PRO A 52 -8.47 19.67 23.58
CA PRO A 52 -9.31 19.34 24.71
C PRO A 52 -10.63 18.70 24.24
N LYS A 53 -11.08 17.68 24.96
CA LYS A 53 -12.33 16.95 24.68
C LYS A 53 -13.41 17.45 25.64
N VAL A 54 -13.85 18.70 25.42
CA VAL A 54 -14.83 19.39 26.27
C VAL A 54 -15.92 20.03 25.41
N GLU A 55 -17.10 20.24 25.99
CA GLU A 55 -18.19 20.93 25.31
C GLU A 55 -17.91 22.44 25.22
N VAL A 56 -18.18 23.02 24.05
CA VAL A 56 -18.04 24.46 23.81
C VAL A 56 -19.23 24.97 22.99
N LYS A 57 -19.67 26.19 23.29
CA LYS A 57 -20.71 26.89 22.54
C LYS A 57 -20.26 28.32 22.28
N GLY A 58 -20.65 28.88 21.15
CA GLY A 58 -20.33 30.26 20.84
C GLY A 58 -20.89 30.74 19.52
N LEU A 59 -20.73 32.03 19.27
CA LEU A 59 -21.02 32.66 17.98
C LEU A 59 -20.03 32.14 16.93
N LEU A 60 -20.54 31.66 15.80
CA LEU A 60 -19.71 31.20 14.69
C LEU A 60 -19.28 32.40 13.84
N VAL A 61 -17.98 32.55 13.62
CA VAL A 61 -17.40 33.69 12.89
C VAL A 61 -16.43 33.18 11.83
N ALA A 62 -16.60 33.64 10.59
CA ALA A 62 -15.66 33.43 9.51
C ALA A 62 -14.68 34.62 9.40
N PRO A 63 -13.47 34.43 8.82
CA PRO A 63 -12.54 35.52 8.57
C PRO A 63 -13.13 36.64 7.72
N VAL A 64 -12.71 37.86 7.99
CA VAL A 64 -13.06 39.01 7.13
C VAL A 64 -12.32 38.92 5.79
N PRO A 65 -12.92 39.40 4.69
CA PRO A 65 -12.24 39.48 3.41
C PRO A 65 -10.98 40.34 3.47
N ILE A 66 -9.91 39.89 2.82
CA ILE A 66 -8.67 40.66 2.64
C ILE A 66 -8.67 41.18 1.21
N ASN A 67 -8.61 42.50 1.03
CA ASN A 67 -8.66 43.15 -0.28
C ASN A 67 -9.89 42.74 -1.13
N GLY A 68 -11.03 42.51 -0.48
CA GLY A 68 -12.26 42.07 -1.14
C GLY A 68 -12.33 40.57 -1.46
N VAL A 69 -11.29 39.79 -1.15
CA VAL A 69 -11.24 38.34 -1.36
C VAL A 69 -11.50 37.61 -0.04
N ALA A 70 -12.41 36.64 -0.06
CA ALA A 70 -12.74 35.84 1.13
C ALA A 70 -11.53 35.01 1.59
N ASP A 71 -10.98 35.32 2.77
CA ASP A 71 -9.88 34.57 3.37
C ASP A 71 -10.39 33.36 4.17
N ARG A 72 -11.09 32.45 3.49
CA ARG A 72 -11.69 31.27 4.14
C ARG A 72 -10.65 30.34 4.75
N LEU A 73 -9.40 30.40 4.28
CA LEU A 73 -8.31 29.56 4.74
C LEU A 73 -7.73 30.03 6.09
N GLY A 74 -7.68 31.33 6.34
CA GLY A 74 -7.08 31.89 7.56
C GLY A 74 -5.57 31.62 7.66
N CYS A 75 -4.89 31.61 6.52
CA CYS A 75 -3.44 31.38 6.43
C CYS A 75 -2.64 32.68 6.34
N ASP A 76 -3.26 33.81 5.96
CA ASP A 76 -2.59 35.10 5.86
C ASP A 76 -2.29 35.63 7.28
N PRO A 77 -1.09 36.17 7.57
CA PRO A 77 -0.82 36.78 8.87
C PRO A 77 -1.80 37.91 9.24
N ARG A 78 -2.44 38.53 8.24
CA ARG A 78 -3.44 39.61 8.36
C ARG A 78 -4.87 39.08 8.50
N THR A 79 -5.10 37.77 8.51
CA THR A 79 -6.42 37.18 8.79
C THR A 79 -6.97 37.80 10.08
N ARG A 80 -8.19 38.34 10.02
CA ARG A 80 -8.90 38.91 11.17
C ARG A 80 -10.31 38.34 11.23
N PHE A 81 -10.93 38.47 12.40
CA PHE A 81 -12.30 38.04 12.66
C PHE A 81 -13.10 39.23 13.18
N GLN A 82 -14.27 39.48 12.61
CA GLN A 82 -15.18 40.53 13.09
C GLN A 82 -16.09 39.95 14.17
N VAL A 83 -15.63 40.00 15.40
CA VAL A 83 -16.38 39.51 16.57
C VAL A 83 -17.16 40.69 17.17
N PRO A 84 -18.49 40.59 17.35
CA PRO A 84 -19.27 41.66 17.96
C PRO A 84 -18.76 41.99 19.37
N PRO A 85 -18.77 43.29 19.76
CA PRO A 85 -18.36 43.69 21.11
C PRO A 85 -19.23 42.98 22.16
N ASN A 86 -18.62 42.59 23.29
CA ASN A 86 -19.21 41.79 24.38
C ASN A 86 -19.38 40.29 24.12
N THR A 87 -18.97 39.76 22.96
CA THR A 87 -18.98 38.32 22.71
C THR A 87 -17.82 37.65 23.44
N LYS A 88 -18.11 37.00 24.57
CA LYS A 88 -17.09 36.27 25.36
C LYS A 88 -16.71 34.92 24.76
N GLN A 89 -17.64 34.25 24.09
CA GLN A 89 -17.45 32.92 23.52
C GLN A 89 -17.82 32.90 22.05
N TRP A 90 -16.84 32.63 21.21
CA TRP A 90 -17.00 32.55 19.76
C TRP A 90 -16.10 31.47 19.17
N ILE A 91 -16.50 30.98 18.01
CA ILE A 91 -15.91 29.83 17.32
C ILE A 91 -15.49 30.28 15.93
N ALA A 92 -14.21 30.10 15.60
CA ALA A 92 -13.68 30.42 14.27
C ALA A 92 -14.04 29.31 13.28
N LEU A 93 -14.55 29.66 12.10
CA LEU A 93 -14.78 28.75 10.99
C LEU A 93 -13.73 28.94 9.89
N LEU A 94 -12.92 27.92 9.62
CA LEU A 94 -11.82 27.96 8.66
C LEU A 94 -11.87 26.78 7.70
N GLN A 95 -11.37 26.96 6.48
CA GLN A 95 -11.25 25.91 5.47
C GLN A 95 -9.90 25.20 5.55
N ARG A 96 -9.89 23.88 5.37
CA ARG A 96 -8.66 23.10 5.11
C ARG A 96 -8.00 23.58 3.82
N GLY A 97 -6.67 23.67 3.80
CA GLY A 97 -5.95 24.05 2.59
C GLY A 97 -4.44 24.02 2.76
N ASN A 98 -3.76 25.06 2.27
CA ASN A 98 -2.31 25.09 2.05
C ASN A 98 -1.43 25.39 3.29
N CYS A 99 -2.00 25.89 4.38
CA CYS A 99 -1.29 26.04 5.65
C CYS A 99 -1.70 24.97 6.66
N THR A 100 -0.87 24.77 7.67
CA THR A 100 -1.03 23.71 8.67
C THR A 100 -2.26 23.94 9.56
N PHE A 101 -2.82 22.87 10.13
CA PHE A 101 -3.89 23.00 11.14
C PHE A 101 -3.43 23.81 12.35
N ARG A 102 -2.19 23.60 12.78
CA ARG A 102 -1.57 24.35 13.87
C ARG A 102 -1.59 25.86 13.64
N GLU A 103 -1.17 26.32 12.46
CA GLU A 103 -1.16 27.75 12.12
C GLU A 103 -2.56 28.37 12.18
N LYS A 104 -3.56 27.70 11.59
CA LYS A 104 -4.97 28.13 11.61
C LYS A 104 -5.49 28.24 13.05
N ILE A 105 -5.21 27.23 13.85
CA ILE A 105 -5.66 27.15 15.24
C ILE A 105 -5.01 28.26 16.08
N LEU A 106 -3.68 28.46 15.95
CA LEU A 106 -2.97 29.54 16.64
C LEU A 106 -3.46 30.92 16.19
N ARG A 107 -3.80 31.09 14.90
CA ARG A 107 -4.33 32.35 14.40
C ARG A 107 -5.65 32.68 15.07
N ALA A 108 -6.60 31.76 15.10
CA ALA A 108 -7.86 31.94 15.80
C ALA A 108 -7.67 32.14 17.33
N ALA A 109 -6.79 31.36 17.96
CA ALA A 109 -6.47 31.50 19.38
C ALA A 109 -5.91 32.89 19.71
N SER A 110 -5.07 33.47 18.83
CA SER A 110 -4.54 34.83 19.01
C SER A 110 -5.60 35.94 18.94
N HIS A 111 -6.81 35.62 18.47
CA HIS A 111 -7.98 36.50 18.48
C HIS A 111 -8.97 36.14 19.59
N ASN A 112 -8.57 35.33 20.57
CA ASN A 112 -9.39 34.87 21.70
C ASN A 112 -10.60 34.01 21.28
N ALA A 113 -10.45 33.20 20.23
CA ALA A 113 -11.44 32.18 19.90
C ALA A 113 -11.51 31.11 20.99
N THR A 114 -12.73 30.71 21.36
CA THR A 114 -12.96 29.60 22.31
C THR A 114 -12.75 28.24 21.64
N ALA A 115 -13.06 28.16 20.34
CA ALA A 115 -12.85 26.97 19.55
C ALA A 115 -12.61 27.31 18.07
N VAL A 116 -12.09 26.33 17.33
CA VAL A 116 -11.85 26.41 15.90
C VAL A 116 -12.48 25.20 15.24
N VAL A 117 -13.30 25.46 14.23
CA VAL A 117 -13.90 24.45 13.37
C VAL A 117 -13.25 24.57 11.99
N ILE A 118 -12.57 23.51 11.58
CA ILE A 118 -11.90 23.42 10.28
C ILE A 118 -12.73 22.50 9.39
N TYR A 119 -13.30 23.01 8.31
CA TYR A 119 -14.05 22.16 7.39
C TYR A 119 -13.17 21.64 6.25
N ASN A 120 -13.45 20.41 5.83
CA ASN A 120 -12.71 19.77 4.75
C ASN A 120 -12.96 20.50 3.41
N ASN A 121 -11.94 20.60 2.57
CA ASN A 121 -12.05 21.20 1.23
C ASN A 121 -12.58 20.22 0.17
N ILE A 122 -12.71 18.95 0.52
CA ILE A 122 -13.24 17.88 -0.32
C ILE A 122 -14.49 17.32 0.36
N SER A 123 -15.66 17.48 -0.27
CA SER A 123 -16.97 17.18 0.32
C SER A 123 -17.21 15.69 0.59
N SER A 124 -16.60 14.79 -0.19
CA SER A 124 -16.76 13.34 -0.10
C SER A 124 -15.82 12.68 0.91
N GLU A 125 -14.83 13.40 1.42
CA GLU A 125 -13.84 12.86 2.36
C GLU A 125 -14.30 12.96 3.81
N GLU A 126 -14.02 11.90 4.57
CA GLU A 126 -14.21 11.89 6.02
C GLU A 126 -13.29 12.91 6.73
N PRO A 127 -13.74 13.50 7.85
CA PRO A 127 -12.88 14.32 8.69
C PRO A 127 -11.62 13.55 9.12
N VAL A 128 -10.45 14.19 8.98
CA VAL A 128 -9.18 13.62 9.43
C VAL A 128 -8.88 14.04 10.87
N THR A 129 -8.12 13.21 11.60
CA THR A 129 -7.66 13.59 12.94
C THR A 129 -6.53 14.61 12.78
N MET A 130 -6.80 15.88 13.10
CA MET A 130 -5.80 16.94 12.98
C MET A 130 -4.73 16.78 14.07
N THR A 131 -3.45 16.82 13.70
CA THR A 131 -2.34 16.96 14.65
C THR A 131 -1.97 18.43 14.77
N HIS A 132 -1.89 18.94 16.01
CA HIS A 132 -1.71 20.38 16.25
C HIS A 132 -1.07 20.64 17.63
N GLN A 133 0.08 20.02 17.86
CA GLN A 133 0.81 20.18 19.12
C GLN A 133 1.20 21.64 19.40
N GLY A 134 1.13 22.02 20.68
CA GLY A 134 1.49 23.36 21.13
C GLY A 134 0.49 24.46 20.78
N THR A 135 -0.79 24.12 20.55
CA THR A 135 -1.87 25.10 20.35
C THR A 135 -2.59 25.51 21.64
N GLY A 136 -2.21 24.96 22.79
CA GLY A 136 -2.87 25.21 24.07
C GLY A 136 -4.27 24.60 24.17
N ASP A 137 -5.12 25.19 25.01
CA ASP A 137 -6.42 24.63 25.40
C ASP A 137 -7.59 25.04 24.50
N ILE A 138 -7.31 25.48 23.28
CA ILE A 138 -8.36 25.79 22.30
C ILE A 138 -8.95 24.50 21.73
N VAL A 139 -10.28 24.38 21.75
CA VAL A 139 -10.97 23.23 21.15
C VAL A 139 -10.86 23.30 19.62
N ALA A 140 -10.35 22.25 18.99
CA ALA A 140 -10.19 22.16 17.55
C ALA A 140 -10.92 20.93 17.00
N VAL A 141 -11.85 21.16 16.06
CA VAL A 141 -12.68 20.10 15.46
C VAL A 141 -12.67 20.23 13.94
N MET A 142 -12.54 19.09 13.25
CA MET A 142 -12.72 19.00 11.81
C MET A 142 -14.12 18.52 11.45
N ILE A 143 -14.72 19.11 10.41
CA ILE A 143 -16.04 18.74 9.89
C ILE A 143 -16.03 18.53 8.36
N THR A 144 -17.06 17.86 7.84
CA THR A 144 -17.30 17.75 6.39
C THR A 144 -17.87 19.04 5.79
N GLU A 145 -17.68 19.25 4.49
CA GLU A 145 -18.16 20.45 3.78
C GLU A 145 -19.69 20.51 3.59
N SER A 146 -20.38 19.36 3.66
CA SER A 146 -21.77 19.17 3.19
C SER A 146 -22.79 20.23 3.65
N LYS A 147 -22.69 20.70 4.91
CA LYS A 147 -23.58 21.73 5.47
C LYS A 147 -22.89 23.09 5.65
N VAL A 148 -21.60 23.17 5.39
CA VAL A 148 -20.81 24.39 5.62
C VAL A 148 -21.13 25.46 4.58
N LYS A 149 -21.41 25.07 3.32
CA LYS A 149 -21.84 26.03 2.28
C LYS A 149 -23.12 26.77 2.68
N GLU A 150 -24.08 26.07 3.28
CA GLU A 150 -25.31 26.67 3.78
C GLU A 150 -25.03 27.63 4.94
N ILE A 151 -24.16 27.23 5.87
CA ILE A 151 -23.73 28.05 7.01
C ILE A 151 -23.02 29.32 6.54
N LEU A 152 -22.08 29.21 5.60
CA LEU A 152 -21.36 30.34 5.02
C LEU A 152 -22.32 31.34 4.36
N ASN A 153 -23.35 30.86 3.64
CA ASN A 153 -24.36 31.72 3.06
C ASN A 153 -25.18 32.50 4.11
N TYR A 154 -25.43 31.92 5.29
CA TYR A 154 -26.03 32.68 6.40
C TYR A 154 -25.06 33.75 6.96
N LEU A 155 -23.78 33.39 7.13
CA LEU A 155 -22.76 34.33 7.61
C LEU A 155 -22.52 35.49 6.64
N GLU A 156 -22.49 35.23 5.33
CA GLU A 156 -22.34 36.27 4.29
C GLU A 156 -23.53 37.24 4.24
N LYS A 157 -24.72 36.80 4.69
CA LYS A 157 -25.92 37.64 4.85
C LYS A 157 -25.98 38.34 6.20
N ASN A 158 -24.91 38.32 7.00
CA ASN A 158 -24.86 38.86 8.36
C ASN A 158 -25.92 38.27 9.30
N ILE A 159 -26.37 37.04 9.06
CA ILE A 159 -27.27 36.32 9.96
C ILE A 159 -26.43 35.67 11.06
N SER A 160 -26.84 35.89 12.32
CA SER A 160 -26.12 35.33 13.46
C SER A 160 -26.29 33.81 13.54
N VAL A 161 -25.17 33.10 13.61
CA VAL A 161 -25.14 31.64 13.71
C VAL A 161 -24.45 31.24 15.01
N LEU A 162 -25.14 30.48 15.85
CA LEU A 162 -24.57 29.87 17.05
C LEU A 162 -24.17 28.43 16.74
N MET A 163 -23.04 28.00 17.30
CA MET A 163 -22.58 26.62 17.17
C MET A 163 -22.30 26.04 18.55
N ALA A 164 -22.76 24.81 18.75
CA ALA A 164 -22.51 24.01 19.94
C ALA A 164 -21.79 22.73 19.53
N ILE A 165 -20.64 22.48 20.15
CA ILE A 165 -19.79 21.32 19.93
C ILE A 165 -19.79 20.50 21.21
N ALA A 166 -20.28 19.27 21.16
CA ALA A 166 -20.23 18.33 22.26
C ALA A 166 -19.28 17.17 21.93
N VAL A 167 -18.80 16.50 22.99
CA VAL A 167 -17.94 15.33 22.85
C VAL A 167 -18.80 14.14 22.41
N GLY A 168 -18.41 13.50 21.31
CA GLY A 168 -19.02 12.27 20.83
C GLY A 168 -18.30 11.03 21.34
N SER A 169 -18.52 9.91 20.66
CA SER A 169 -17.93 8.62 21.02
C SER A 169 -16.44 8.55 20.70
N ARG A 170 -15.70 7.81 21.54
CA ARG A 170 -14.34 7.38 21.22
C ARG A 170 -14.38 6.22 20.23
N VAL A 171 -13.90 6.46 19.01
CA VAL A 171 -13.77 5.43 17.98
C VAL A 171 -12.39 4.79 18.10
N PRO A 172 -12.30 3.47 18.38
CA PRO A 172 -11.02 2.79 18.42
C PRO A 172 -10.36 2.78 17.03
N PRO A 173 -9.03 2.62 16.95
CA PRO A 173 -8.37 2.46 15.65
C PRO A 173 -9.01 1.30 14.90
N LYS A 174 -9.15 1.44 13.58
CA LYS A 174 -9.53 0.31 12.73
C LYS A 174 -8.33 -0.64 12.70
N ASN A 175 -8.31 -1.54 13.67
CA ASN A 175 -7.41 -2.68 13.65
C ASN A 175 -7.84 -3.57 12.49
N PHE A 176 -7.36 -3.28 11.29
CA PHE A 176 -7.11 -4.36 10.35
C PHE A 176 -6.24 -5.34 11.12
N SER A 177 -6.73 -6.57 11.28
CA SER A 177 -6.08 -7.56 12.12
C SER A 177 -4.66 -7.75 11.58
N ARG A 178 -3.70 -7.07 12.20
CA ARG A 178 -2.27 -7.31 11.97
C ARG A 178 -2.00 -8.80 12.09
N GLY A 179 -2.71 -9.49 12.98
CA GLY A 179 -2.75 -10.96 13.07
C GLY A 179 -3.15 -11.67 11.77
N SER A 180 -4.18 -11.22 11.05
CA SER A 180 -4.58 -11.81 9.75
C SER A 180 -3.51 -11.56 8.68
N LEU A 181 -2.96 -10.34 8.60
CA LEU A 181 -1.89 -10.04 7.64
C LEU A 181 -0.61 -10.84 7.95
N VAL A 182 -0.23 -10.91 9.22
CA VAL A 182 0.92 -11.68 9.69
C VAL A 182 0.71 -13.16 9.42
N PHE A 183 -0.47 -13.71 9.71
CA PHE A 183 -0.82 -15.10 9.44
C PHE A 183 -0.74 -15.45 7.95
N VAL A 184 -1.28 -14.58 7.09
CA VAL A 184 -1.21 -14.76 5.62
C VAL A 184 0.24 -14.69 5.14
N SER A 185 1.03 -13.74 5.65
CA SER A 185 2.44 -13.59 5.25
C SER A 185 3.32 -14.78 5.69
N ILE A 186 3.13 -15.29 6.93
CA ILE A 186 3.86 -16.46 7.43
C ILE A 186 3.54 -17.68 6.59
N SER A 187 2.26 -17.89 6.26
CA SER A 187 1.82 -19.01 5.41
C SER A 187 2.50 -18.97 4.03
N PHE A 188 2.60 -17.79 3.41
CA PHE A 188 3.26 -17.63 2.12
C PHE A 188 4.77 -17.92 2.18
N ILE A 189 5.45 -17.44 3.23
CA ILE A 189 6.88 -17.70 3.43
C ILE A 189 7.16 -19.20 3.63
N VAL A 190 6.33 -19.89 4.41
CA VAL A 190 6.46 -21.34 4.64
C VAL A 190 6.30 -22.11 3.33
N LEU A 191 5.29 -21.78 2.52
CA LEU A 191 5.09 -22.43 1.21
C LEU A 191 6.26 -22.17 0.25
N MET A 192 6.80 -20.94 0.25
CA MET A 192 7.97 -20.60 -0.55
C MET A 192 9.18 -21.44 -0.15
N ILE A 193 9.42 -21.65 1.16
CA ILE A 193 10.53 -22.47 1.66
C ILE A 193 10.35 -23.94 1.28
N ILE A 194 9.15 -24.50 1.46
CA ILE A 194 8.86 -25.90 1.12
C ILE A 194 9.07 -26.15 -0.38
N SER A 195 8.51 -25.29 -1.23
CA SER A 195 8.69 -25.35 -2.68
C SER A 195 10.18 -25.26 -3.08
N SER A 196 10.90 -24.30 -2.49
CA SER A 196 12.34 -24.11 -2.75
C SER A 196 13.16 -25.34 -2.35
N ALA A 197 12.90 -25.90 -1.17
CA ALA A 197 13.58 -27.10 -0.70
C ALA A 197 13.33 -28.28 -1.63
N TRP A 198 12.08 -28.50 -2.04
CA TRP A 198 11.71 -29.59 -2.95
C TRP A 198 12.42 -29.47 -4.30
N LEU A 199 12.50 -28.26 -4.88
CA LEU A 199 13.24 -28.00 -6.09
C LEU A 199 14.74 -28.29 -5.92
N ILE A 200 15.35 -27.84 -4.82
CA ILE A 200 16.77 -28.10 -4.53
C ILE A 200 17.04 -29.61 -4.45
N PHE A 201 16.21 -30.37 -3.71
CA PHE A 201 16.35 -31.82 -3.62
C PHE A 201 16.17 -32.50 -4.99
N TYR A 202 15.17 -32.09 -5.77
CA TYR A 202 14.95 -32.57 -7.12
C TYR A 202 16.16 -32.32 -8.03
N PHE A 203 16.74 -31.11 -8.00
CA PHE A 203 17.93 -30.79 -8.79
C PHE A 203 19.15 -31.61 -8.38
N ILE A 204 19.38 -31.77 -7.07
CA ILE A 204 20.50 -32.60 -6.56
C ILE A 204 20.31 -34.05 -7.02
N GLN A 205 19.11 -34.62 -6.82
CA GLN A 205 18.81 -35.99 -7.24
C GLN A 205 18.97 -36.15 -8.75
N LYS A 206 18.48 -35.20 -9.55
CA LYS A 206 18.60 -35.20 -11.01
C LYS A 206 20.06 -35.19 -11.44
N ILE A 207 20.89 -34.31 -10.88
CA ILE A 207 22.32 -34.24 -11.20
C ILE A 207 23.02 -35.55 -10.83
N ARG A 208 22.74 -36.10 -9.63
CA ARG A 208 23.34 -37.37 -9.19
C ARG A 208 22.89 -38.55 -10.06
N TYR A 209 21.61 -38.61 -10.40
CA TYR A 209 21.03 -39.66 -11.25
C TYR A 209 21.62 -39.61 -12.66
N THR A 210 21.63 -38.43 -13.30
CA THR A 210 22.24 -38.24 -14.62
C THR A 210 23.73 -38.57 -14.60
N SER A 211 24.47 -38.16 -13.57
CA SER A 211 25.89 -38.49 -13.42
C SER A 211 26.14 -39.99 -13.24
N ALA A 212 25.29 -40.69 -12.49
CA ALA A 212 25.37 -42.13 -12.31
C ALA A 212 25.05 -42.87 -13.60
N ARG A 213 24.03 -42.42 -14.34
CA ARG A 213 23.64 -42.93 -15.65
C ARG A 213 24.78 -42.77 -16.66
N ASP A 214 25.38 -41.59 -16.74
CA ASP A 214 26.50 -41.29 -17.64
C ASP A 214 27.71 -42.18 -17.33
N ARG A 215 28.07 -42.33 -16.04
CA ARG A 215 29.13 -43.29 -15.63
C ARG A 215 28.83 -44.72 -16.05
N ASN A 216 27.59 -45.18 -15.89
CA ASN A 216 27.22 -46.54 -16.27
C ASN A 216 27.25 -46.74 -17.80
N GLN A 217 26.80 -45.73 -18.56
CA GLN A 217 26.82 -45.77 -20.02
C GLN A 217 28.24 -45.75 -20.57
N ARG A 218 29.15 -44.95 -20.00
CA ARG A 218 30.58 -44.99 -20.33
C ARG A 218 31.19 -46.36 -20.05
N ARG A 219 30.88 -46.98 -18.90
CA ARG A 219 31.35 -48.33 -18.56
C ARG A 219 30.88 -49.39 -19.56
N LEU A 220 29.60 -49.36 -19.95
CA LEU A 220 29.05 -50.26 -20.97
C LEU A 220 29.70 -50.03 -22.33
N GLY A 221 29.90 -48.77 -22.71
CA GLY A 221 30.59 -48.39 -23.95
C GLY A 221 32.05 -48.87 -23.99
N ASP A 222 32.79 -48.71 -22.89
CA ASP A 222 34.17 -49.18 -22.77
C ASP A 222 34.26 -50.70 -22.78
N ALA A 223 33.31 -51.40 -22.12
CA ALA A 223 33.22 -52.85 -22.16
C ALA A 223 32.93 -53.37 -23.58
N ALA A 224 32.00 -52.73 -24.30
CA ALA A 224 31.69 -53.06 -25.69
C ALA A 224 32.90 -52.80 -26.61
N LYS A 225 33.58 -51.65 -26.48
CA LYS A 225 34.82 -51.36 -27.24
C LYS A 225 35.90 -52.41 -26.98
N LYS A 226 36.09 -52.81 -25.72
CA LYS A 226 37.05 -53.85 -25.34
C LYS A 226 36.67 -55.22 -25.92
N ALA A 227 35.38 -55.58 -25.93
CA ALA A 227 34.91 -56.82 -26.53
C ALA A 227 35.08 -56.83 -28.05
N ILE A 228 34.69 -55.74 -28.74
CA ILE A 228 34.83 -55.59 -30.20
C ILE A 228 36.31 -55.58 -30.61
N GLY A 229 37.22 -55.04 -29.79
CA GLY A 229 38.66 -55.07 -30.02
C GLY A 229 39.29 -56.47 -29.96
N LYS A 230 38.62 -57.47 -29.39
CA LYS A 230 39.09 -58.86 -29.33
C LYS A 230 38.64 -59.71 -30.52
N LEU A 231 37.78 -59.19 -31.38
CA LEU A 231 37.30 -59.92 -32.55
C LEU A 231 38.42 -60.09 -33.58
N THR A 232 38.50 -61.29 -34.17
CA THR A 232 39.47 -61.59 -35.22
C THR A 232 39.23 -60.66 -36.41
N THR A 233 40.24 -59.87 -36.76
CA THR A 233 40.17 -58.93 -37.88
C THR A 233 40.86 -59.55 -39.08
N ARG A 234 40.19 -59.53 -40.23
CA ARG A 234 40.73 -60.02 -41.50
C ARG A 234 40.40 -59.02 -42.60
N THR A 235 41.29 -58.91 -43.58
CA THR A 235 41.04 -58.15 -44.81
C THR A 235 40.49 -59.08 -45.89
N VAL A 236 39.40 -58.68 -46.54
CA VAL A 236 38.77 -59.43 -47.64
C VAL A 236 39.70 -59.42 -48.86
N LYS A 237 40.08 -60.60 -49.35
CA LYS A 237 40.98 -60.76 -50.51
C LYS A 237 40.18 -61.10 -51.76
N LYS A 238 40.77 -60.82 -52.93
CA LYS A 238 40.17 -61.13 -54.24
C LYS A 238 40.00 -62.64 -54.40
N GLY A 239 38.76 -63.11 -54.55
CA GLY A 239 38.44 -64.54 -54.67
C GLY A 239 37.93 -65.21 -53.38
N ASP A 240 37.73 -64.44 -52.30
CA ASP A 240 37.01 -64.94 -51.12
C ASP A 240 35.51 -65.09 -51.42
N LYS A 241 34.87 -66.12 -50.84
CA LYS A 241 33.41 -66.40 -51.01
C LYS A 241 32.51 -65.22 -50.65
N GLU A 242 33.02 -64.28 -49.86
CA GLU A 242 32.30 -63.09 -49.40
C GLU A 242 32.19 -61.97 -50.45
N THR A 243 32.90 -62.10 -51.59
CA THR A 243 32.80 -61.16 -52.73
C THR A 243 31.81 -61.61 -53.82
N ASP A 244 31.08 -62.71 -53.59
CA ASP A 244 30.02 -63.22 -54.46
C ASP A 244 28.72 -62.42 -54.23
N PRO A 245 27.99 -61.98 -55.27
CA PRO A 245 26.72 -61.25 -55.11
C PRO A 245 25.63 -61.97 -54.29
N ASP A 246 25.69 -63.30 -54.15
CA ASP A 246 24.74 -64.09 -53.34
C ASP A 246 25.17 -64.27 -51.87
N PHE A 247 26.28 -63.66 -51.44
CA PHE A 247 26.77 -63.75 -50.06
C PHE A 247 26.06 -62.78 -49.10
N ASP A 248 26.01 -63.13 -47.82
CA ASP A 248 25.39 -62.30 -46.77
C ASP A 248 26.03 -60.91 -46.68
N HIS A 249 25.21 -59.89 -46.44
CA HIS A 249 25.66 -58.51 -46.29
C HIS A 249 26.23 -58.26 -44.89
N CYS A 250 27.01 -57.19 -44.70
CA CYS A 250 27.53 -56.84 -43.39
C CYS A 250 26.39 -56.64 -42.37
N ALA A 251 26.41 -57.37 -41.25
CA ALA A 251 25.33 -57.31 -40.26
C ALA A 251 25.15 -55.95 -39.57
N VAL A 252 26.10 -55.01 -39.72
CA VAL A 252 26.07 -53.69 -39.07
C VAL A 252 25.67 -52.59 -40.06
N CYS A 253 26.30 -52.52 -41.23
CA CYS A 253 26.00 -51.50 -42.25
C CYS A 253 25.07 -51.99 -43.38
N ILE A 254 24.79 -53.30 -43.46
CA ILE A 254 23.89 -53.93 -44.44
C ILE A 254 24.38 -53.73 -45.90
N GLU A 255 25.66 -53.45 -46.07
CA GLU A 255 26.30 -53.28 -47.38
C GLU A 255 27.04 -54.57 -47.78
N SER A 256 27.17 -54.81 -49.10
CA SER A 256 27.95 -55.93 -49.65
C SER A 256 29.46 -55.70 -49.47
N TYR A 257 30.22 -56.77 -49.23
CA TYR A 257 31.67 -56.67 -49.00
C TYR A 257 32.45 -56.35 -50.27
N LYS A 258 33.46 -55.49 -50.15
CA LYS A 258 34.36 -55.10 -51.24
C LYS A 258 35.78 -55.61 -51.00
N GLN A 259 36.55 -55.70 -52.07
CA GLN A 259 37.96 -56.07 -51.98
C GLN A 259 38.73 -55.05 -51.11
N ASN A 260 39.58 -55.56 -50.21
CA ASN A 260 40.35 -54.80 -49.21
C ASN A 260 39.55 -54.24 -48.03
N ASP A 261 38.26 -54.58 -47.88
CA ASP A 261 37.53 -54.24 -46.67
C ASP A 261 38.12 -54.94 -45.45
N VAL A 262 38.21 -54.21 -44.34
CA VAL A 262 38.68 -54.73 -43.06
C VAL A 262 37.47 -55.16 -42.24
N VAL A 263 37.23 -56.45 -42.20
CA VAL A 263 36.07 -57.04 -41.52
C VAL A 263 36.48 -57.66 -40.18
N ARG A 264 35.57 -57.62 -39.21
CA ARG A 264 35.74 -58.30 -37.92
C ARG A 264 34.79 -59.48 -37.88
N ILE A 265 35.33 -60.68 -37.69
CA ILE A 265 34.57 -61.91 -37.68
C ILE A 265 33.98 -62.10 -36.29
N LEU A 266 32.65 -62.24 -36.23
CA LEU A 266 31.94 -62.58 -35.01
C LEU A 266 32.13 -64.09 -34.72
N PRO A 267 32.57 -64.47 -33.50
CA PRO A 267 32.68 -65.87 -33.16
C PRO A 267 31.29 -66.50 -33.10
N CYS A 268 31.10 -67.61 -33.81
CA CYS A 268 29.90 -68.43 -33.68
C CYS A 268 30.01 -69.26 -32.39
N LYS A 269 28.90 -69.38 -31.67
CA LYS A 269 28.70 -70.41 -30.66
C LYS A 269 27.41 -71.14 -30.94
#